data_AF-A0A4Q5U724-F1
#
_entry.id   AF-A0A4Q5U724-F1
#
_cell.length_a   1.000
_cell.length_b   1.000
_cell.length_c   1.000
_cell.angle_alpha   90.00
_cell.angle_beta   90.00
_cell.angle_gamma   90.00
#
_symmetry.space_group_name_H-M   'P 1'
#
loop_
_entity.id
_entity.type
_entity.pdbx_description
1 polymer ?
#
loop_
_entity_poly.entity_id
_entity_poly.type
_entity_poly.pdbx_seq_one_letter_code
_entity_poly.pdbx_strand_id
1 'polypeptide(L)'
;MLKPLFVFYSIIVLSGCGRKPASLEMPADWLNQAAVFLTYTGNPDDAKTTGKVMAVCDQLIEQVAPHLRMYILVNEEWNLDSMMRVFTKKQYNISNIQLVPVKNLFDMGVVRDYGPIIVKDKEGRRKMMRFEWNYVGADFIHPDTAWERYQTRTRDQYFTQIGKLLDMEVVRSPLVLEGGEIETNGAGTALIVDSFNNRRNPFFTTHAVDSLLELSLGITNVIHLREGVAEDPPPWQSRISGNIYGYGVGGHVDEFARFVNRNTILLAMPAKEETLNDPIKKITYERMQVNYQILSAARDQDGQPFTIIEVPLPDVIPEEIRIDTTDRSHPGRFIRSDYPDLKQGDTVRFLPAVSYLNYIILNDLVIIPKYNRAGGPASSGQKDEQVKRIFTRLFPAKKIIQLDPTGLNYVGGGFHCWTQQVPVK
;
A
#
# COMPACT_ATOMS: atom_id res chain seq x y z
N MET A 1 -14.37 -10.01 45.33
CA MET A 1 -13.26 -10.99 45.23
C MET A 1 -13.15 -11.43 43.77
N LEU A 2 -12.41 -10.69 42.95
CA LEU A 2 -12.07 -11.11 41.58
C LEU A 2 -10.66 -11.69 41.59
N LYS A 3 -10.50 -12.92 41.07
CA LYS A 3 -9.20 -13.53 40.80
C LYS A 3 -8.68 -12.97 39.47
N PRO A 4 -7.43 -12.48 39.38
CA PRO A 4 -6.82 -12.18 38.10
C PRO A 4 -6.33 -13.49 37.48
N LEU A 5 -6.84 -13.83 36.29
CA LEU A 5 -6.24 -14.86 35.44
C LEU A 5 -5.02 -14.22 34.75
N PHE A 6 -3.83 -14.45 35.29
CA PHE A 6 -2.58 -14.17 34.58
C PHE A 6 -2.37 -15.27 33.54
N VAL A 7 -2.61 -14.96 32.26
CA VAL A 7 -2.19 -15.81 31.15
C VAL A 7 -0.72 -15.50 30.89
N PHE A 8 0.16 -16.37 31.39
CA PHE A 8 1.57 -16.37 31.03
C PHE A 8 1.70 -16.82 29.57
N TYR A 9 2.01 -15.89 28.66
CA TYR A 9 2.66 -16.26 27.40
C TYR A 9 4.08 -16.70 27.74
N SER A 10 4.36 -18.00 27.60
CA SER A 10 5.71 -18.53 27.66
C SER A 10 6.50 -17.97 26.47
N ILE A 11 7.24 -16.88 26.70
CA ILE A 11 8.37 -16.50 25.85
C ILE A 11 9.39 -17.61 26.03
N ILE A 12 9.43 -18.55 25.09
CA ILE A 12 10.55 -19.49 24.96
C ILE A 12 11.74 -18.63 24.53
N VAL A 13 12.56 -18.26 25.49
CA VAL A 13 13.91 -17.78 25.25
C VAL A 13 14.69 -18.97 24.68
N LEU A 14 14.89 -18.97 23.36
CA LEU A 14 15.79 -19.90 22.68
C LEU A 14 17.24 -19.52 23.03
N SER A 15 17.68 -19.87 24.24
CA SER A 15 19.10 -19.96 24.58
C SER A 15 19.59 -21.37 24.27
N GLY A 16 19.84 -21.62 22.99
CA GLY A 16 20.50 -22.83 22.48
C GLY A 16 21.43 -22.48 21.33
N CYS A 17 22.74 -22.71 21.51
CA CYS A 17 23.74 -22.57 20.46
C CYS A 17 23.36 -23.36 19.19
N GLY A 18 23.34 -22.70 18.03
CA GLY A 18 23.38 -23.38 16.73
C GLY A 18 22.68 -22.63 15.59
N ARG A 19 23.47 -21.81 14.87
CA ARG A 19 23.12 -20.96 13.70
C ARG A 19 22.42 -19.64 14.05
N LYS A 20 23.10 -18.53 13.76
CA LYS A 20 22.42 -17.26 13.43
C LYS A 20 21.33 -17.62 12.39
N PRO A 21 20.09 -17.13 12.53
CA PRO A 21 19.10 -17.32 11.46
C PRO A 21 19.73 -16.91 10.13
N ALA A 22 19.46 -17.66 9.07
CA ALA A 22 19.89 -17.27 7.73
C ALA A 22 19.36 -15.85 7.50
N SER A 23 20.24 -14.90 7.20
CA SER A 23 19.81 -13.52 6.96
C SER A 23 18.88 -13.53 5.77
N LEU A 24 17.62 -13.17 5.99
CA LEU A 24 16.67 -12.90 4.94
C LEU A 24 17.01 -11.54 4.33
N GLU A 25 16.61 -11.33 3.09
CA GLU A 25 16.76 -10.05 2.39
C GLU A 25 15.47 -9.77 1.63
N MET A 26 14.83 -8.65 1.93
CA MET A 26 13.73 -8.11 1.11
C MET A 26 14.30 -7.37 -0.10
N PRO A 27 14.07 -7.84 -1.34
CA PRO A 27 14.58 -7.16 -2.53
C PRO A 27 13.90 -5.80 -2.73
N ALA A 28 14.64 -4.82 -3.23
CA ALA A 28 14.08 -3.53 -3.63
C ALA A 28 13.14 -3.64 -4.84
N ASP A 29 12.15 -2.74 -4.90
CA ASP A 29 11.12 -2.70 -5.94
C ASP A 29 11.65 -2.53 -7.37
N TRP A 30 12.79 -1.85 -7.54
CA TRP A 30 13.39 -1.61 -8.86
C TRP A 30 14.20 -2.78 -9.41
N LEU A 31 14.42 -3.83 -8.61
CA LEU A 31 15.08 -5.05 -9.09
C LEU A 31 14.16 -5.84 -10.03
N ASN A 32 14.76 -6.75 -10.80
CA ASN A 32 14.00 -7.52 -11.78
C ASN A 32 12.94 -8.40 -11.11
N GLN A 33 11.76 -8.38 -11.70
CA GLN A 33 10.56 -9.07 -11.27
C GLN A 33 10.23 -10.18 -12.27
N ALA A 34 9.73 -11.30 -11.77
CA ALA A 34 9.21 -12.41 -12.56
C ALA A 34 7.71 -12.28 -12.85
N ALA A 35 6.98 -11.62 -11.95
CA ALA A 35 5.55 -11.39 -12.09
C ALA A 35 5.10 -10.22 -11.21
N VAL A 36 3.84 -9.80 -11.36
CA VAL A 36 3.17 -8.87 -10.45
C VAL A 36 1.75 -9.37 -10.17
N PHE A 37 1.30 -9.23 -8.92
CA PHE A 37 -0.10 -9.43 -8.56
C PHE A 37 -0.90 -8.15 -8.76
N LEU A 38 -2.19 -8.29 -9.08
CA LEU A 38 -3.16 -7.20 -9.11
C LEU A 38 -4.46 -7.68 -8.45
N THR A 39 -4.97 -6.96 -7.45
CA THR A 39 -6.36 -7.14 -6.99
C THR A 39 -7.29 -6.60 -8.08
N TYR A 40 -8.20 -7.41 -8.62
CA TYR A 40 -9.11 -6.98 -9.69
C TYR A 40 -10.56 -6.86 -9.19
N THR A 41 -11.14 -5.69 -9.41
CA THR A 41 -12.52 -5.34 -9.04
C THR A 41 -13.36 -5.10 -10.30
N GLY A 42 -13.72 -6.18 -10.99
CA GLY A 42 -14.53 -6.14 -12.20
C GLY A 42 -15.28 -7.44 -12.39
N ASN A 43 -16.50 -7.60 -11.83
CA ASN A 43 -17.31 -8.76 -12.15
C ASN A 43 -18.10 -8.48 -13.44
N PRO A 44 -17.83 -9.17 -14.56
CA PRO A 44 -18.54 -8.94 -15.82
C PRO A 44 -20.02 -9.36 -15.73
N ASP A 45 -20.36 -10.19 -14.76
CA ASP A 45 -21.71 -10.72 -14.55
C ASP A 45 -22.50 -9.92 -13.50
N ASP A 46 -21.91 -8.86 -12.88
CA ASP A 46 -22.57 -8.00 -11.89
C ASP A 46 -22.39 -6.50 -12.20
N ALA A 47 -23.51 -5.84 -12.50
CA ALA A 47 -23.58 -4.41 -12.78
C ALA A 47 -23.28 -3.51 -11.57
N LYS A 48 -23.21 -4.05 -10.34
CA LYS A 48 -22.86 -3.30 -9.13
C LYS A 48 -21.36 -3.03 -8.98
N THR A 49 -20.53 -3.55 -9.88
CA THR A 49 -19.09 -3.32 -9.84
C THR A 49 -18.77 -1.84 -10.06
N THR A 50 -17.84 -1.27 -9.27
CA THR A 50 -17.40 0.12 -9.42
C THR A 50 -16.65 0.29 -10.74
N GLY A 51 -17.35 0.71 -11.79
CA GLY A 51 -16.80 0.84 -13.15
C GLY A 51 -15.55 1.73 -13.23
N LYS A 52 -15.38 2.68 -12.30
CA LYS A 52 -14.17 3.51 -12.20
C LYS A 52 -12.94 2.70 -11.78
N VAL A 53 -13.07 1.79 -10.80
CA VAL A 53 -11.95 0.97 -10.32
C VAL A 53 -11.55 -0.03 -11.39
N MET A 54 -12.55 -0.71 -11.98
CA MET A 54 -12.35 -1.63 -13.10
C MET A 54 -11.61 -0.97 -14.26
N ALA A 55 -11.98 0.27 -14.62
CA ALA A 55 -11.32 1.00 -15.70
C ALA A 55 -9.82 1.25 -15.42
N VAL A 56 -9.43 1.47 -14.16
CA VAL A 56 -8.02 1.64 -13.80
C VAL A 56 -7.28 0.30 -13.80
N CYS A 57 -7.89 -0.77 -13.29
CA CYS A 57 -7.33 -2.11 -13.38
C CYS A 57 -7.09 -2.54 -14.84
N ASP A 58 -8.04 -2.22 -15.72
CA ASP A 58 -7.95 -2.46 -17.16
C ASP A 58 -6.76 -1.72 -17.78
N GLN A 59 -6.54 -0.44 -17.42
CA GLN A 59 -5.37 0.32 -17.86
C GLN A 59 -4.06 -0.34 -17.39
N LEU A 60 -4.01 -0.80 -16.13
CA LEU A 60 -2.84 -1.53 -15.63
C LEU A 60 -2.60 -2.82 -16.40
N ILE A 61 -3.62 -3.62 -16.67
CA ILE A 61 -3.49 -4.86 -17.44
C ILE A 61 -2.94 -4.57 -18.84
N GLU A 62 -3.49 -3.55 -19.52
CA GLU A 62 -3.06 -3.14 -20.85
C GLU A 62 -1.59 -2.73 -20.90
N GLN A 63 -1.11 -2.01 -19.87
CA GLN A 63 0.28 -1.54 -19.82
C GLN A 63 1.26 -2.59 -19.29
N VAL A 64 0.83 -3.52 -18.43
CA VAL A 64 1.74 -4.42 -17.72
C VAL A 64 1.82 -5.81 -18.34
N ALA A 65 0.70 -6.39 -18.78
CA ALA A 65 0.66 -7.74 -19.34
C ALA A 65 1.58 -7.92 -20.57
N PRO A 66 1.87 -6.90 -21.41
CA PRO A 66 2.85 -7.04 -22.49
C PRO A 66 4.31 -7.23 -22.02
N HIS A 67 4.63 -6.81 -20.79
CA HIS A 67 6.00 -6.71 -20.28
C HIS A 67 6.31 -7.75 -19.21
N LEU A 68 5.30 -8.18 -18.44
CA LEU A 68 5.48 -9.00 -17.26
C LEU A 68 4.27 -9.93 -17.04
N ARG A 69 4.52 -11.12 -16.48
CA ARG A 69 3.44 -12.00 -16.05
C ARG A 69 2.60 -11.32 -14.96
N MET A 70 1.29 -11.41 -15.08
CA MET A 70 0.33 -10.89 -14.12
C MET A 70 -0.47 -12.03 -13.48
N TYR A 71 -0.50 -12.04 -12.15
CA TYR A 71 -1.45 -12.82 -11.37
C TYR A 71 -2.61 -11.92 -10.97
N ILE A 72 -3.75 -12.11 -11.63
CA ILE A 72 -4.95 -11.28 -11.42
C ILE A 72 -5.79 -11.97 -10.34
N LEU A 73 -5.78 -11.41 -9.13
CA LEU A 73 -6.58 -11.91 -8.03
C LEU A 73 -8.03 -11.50 -8.26
N VAL A 74 -8.92 -12.49 -8.29
CA VAL A 74 -10.37 -12.31 -8.51
C VAL A 74 -11.14 -13.04 -7.41
N ASN A 75 -12.38 -12.64 -7.14
CA ASN A 75 -13.20 -13.35 -6.17
C ASN A 75 -13.50 -14.78 -6.67
N GLU A 76 -13.39 -15.78 -5.78
CA GLU A 76 -13.59 -17.19 -6.12
C GLU A 76 -14.99 -17.51 -6.65
N GLU A 77 -15.99 -16.70 -6.30
CA GLU A 77 -17.38 -16.89 -6.72
C GLU A 77 -17.65 -16.41 -8.16
N TRP A 78 -16.68 -15.73 -8.79
CA TRP A 78 -16.86 -15.15 -10.12
C TRP A 78 -16.66 -16.18 -11.23
N ASN A 79 -17.35 -15.96 -12.36
CA ASN A 79 -17.21 -16.79 -13.54
C ASN A 79 -15.90 -16.48 -14.29
N LEU A 80 -14.89 -17.31 -14.08
CA LEU A 80 -13.57 -17.16 -14.69
C LEU A 80 -13.61 -17.23 -16.23
N ASP A 81 -14.53 -18.00 -16.81
CA ASP A 81 -14.69 -18.06 -18.27
C ASP A 81 -15.27 -16.75 -18.81
N SER A 82 -16.20 -16.12 -18.08
CA SER A 82 -16.74 -14.80 -18.43
C SER A 82 -15.65 -13.73 -18.41
N MET A 83 -14.83 -13.74 -17.36
CA MET A 83 -13.65 -12.89 -17.24
C MET A 83 -12.69 -13.05 -18.42
N MET A 84 -12.30 -14.29 -18.73
CA MET A 84 -11.38 -14.56 -19.83
C MET A 84 -11.94 -14.15 -21.20
N ARG A 85 -13.26 -14.31 -21.42
CA ARG A 85 -13.92 -13.79 -22.63
C ARG A 85 -13.83 -12.26 -22.73
N VAL A 86 -14.04 -11.55 -21.62
CA VAL A 86 -13.90 -10.08 -21.58
C VAL A 86 -12.46 -9.67 -21.87
N PHE A 87 -11.47 -10.30 -21.23
CA PHE A 87 -10.05 -10.01 -21.45
C PHE A 87 -9.63 -10.29 -22.90
N THR A 88 -10.13 -11.38 -23.49
CA THR A 88 -9.91 -11.70 -24.91
C THR A 88 -10.54 -10.65 -25.82
N LYS A 89 -11.78 -10.24 -25.55
CA LYS A 89 -12.48 -9.19 -26.34
C LYS A 89 -11.76 -7.84 -26.27
N LYS A 90 -11.17 -7.52 -25.11
CA LYS A 90 -10.33 -6.33 -24.91
C LYS A 90 -8.91 -6.47 -25.48
N GLN A 91 -8.58 -7.62 -26.08
CA GLN A 91 -7.30 -7.90 -26.71
C GLN A 91 -6.11 -7.79 -25.76
N TYR A 92 -6.30 -8.14 -24.49
CA TYR A 92 -5.22 -8.21 -23.52
C TYR A 92 -4.22 -9.31 -23.88
N ASN A 93 -2.97 -9.17 -23.44
CA ASN A 93 -1.96 -10.22 -23.60
C ASN A 93 -2.24 -11.38 -22.63
N ILE A 94 -3.25 -12.18 -22.95
CA ILE A 94 -3.77 -13.25 -22.08
C ILE A 94 -2.74 -14.34 -21.80
N SER A 95 -1.71 -14.53 -22.64
CA SER A 95 -0.65 -15.51 -22.36
C SER A 95 0.21 -15.14 -21.14
N ASN A 96 0.24 -13.86 -20.77
CA ASN A 96 0.91 -13.37 -19.57
C ASN A 96 -0.04 -13.20 -18.38
N ILE A 97 -1.33 -13.52 -18.53
CA ILE A 97 -2.33 -13.35 -17.48
C ILE A 97 -2.71 -14.70 -16.91
N GLN A 98 -2.67 -14.82 -15.59
CA GLN A 98 -3.28 -15.92 -14.86
C GLN A 98 -4.29 -15.38 -13.86
N LEU A 99 -5.56 -15.77 -14.02
CA LEU A 99 -6.59 -15.52 -13.01
C LEU A 99 -6.33 -16.43 -11.79
N VAL A 100 -6.39 -15.84 -10.59
CA VAL A 100 -6.22 -16.54 -9.32
C VAL A 100 -7.49 -16.31 -8.49
N PRO A 101 -8.40 -17.28 -8.41
CA PRO A 101 -9.60 -17.15 -7.59
C PRO A 101 -9.23 -17.16 -6.11
N VAL A 102 -9.69 -16.16 -5.36
CA VAL A 102 -9.39 -15.97 -3.94
C VAL A 102 -10.69 -15.74 -3.17
N LYS A 103 -10.85 -16.51 -2.10
CA LYS A 103 -11.95 -16.38 -1.16
C LYS A 103 -11.92 -15.05 -0.41
N ASN A 104 -13.06 -14.38 -0.29
CA ASN A 104 -13.23 -13.10 0.44
C ASN A 104 -12.19 -12.04 0.04
N LEU A 105 -11.79 -12.00 -1.24
CA LEU A 105 -10.69 -11.18 -1.73
C LEU A 105 -10.75 -9.72 -1.22
N PHE A 106 -11.92 -9.09 -1.33
CA PHE A 106 -12.07 -7.66 -1.00
C PHE A 106 -12.15 -7.37 0.49
N ASP A 107 -12.51 -8.37 1.32
CA ASP A 107 -12.45 -8.19 2.76
C ASP A 107 -10.99 -7.98 3.20
N MET A 108 -10.02 -8.54 2.47
CA MET A 108 -8.59 -8.41 2.76
C MET A 108 -7.98 -7.06 2.36
N GLY A 109 -8.68 -6.22 1.59
CA GLY A 109 -8.18 -4.93 1.12
C GLY A 109 -7.45 -5.00 -0.22
N VAL A 110 -6.29 -4.33 -0.31
CA VAL A 110 -5.47 -4.19 -1.53
C VAL A 110 -4.20 -5.04 -1.46
N VAL A 111 -3.77 -5.65 -2.57
CA VAL A 111 -2.77 -6.74 -2.54
C VAL A 111 -1.40 -6.32 -2.03
N ARG A 112 -1.04 -5.04 -2.10
CA ARG A 112 0.17 -4.53 -1.46
C ARG A 112 0.20 -4.83 0.03
N ASP A 113 -0.95 -4.69 0.68
CA ASP A 113 -1.03 -4.70 2.12
C ASP A 113 -1.16 -6.13 2.65
N TYR A 114 -2.06 -6.92 2.07
CA TYR A 114 -2.29 -8.31 2.51
C TYR A 114 -1.43 -9.35 1.77
N GLY A 115 -0.80 -8.94 0.67
CA GLY A 115 -0.11 -9.84 -0.24
C GLY A 115 1.22 -10.36 0.28
N PRO A 116 1.85 -11.26 -0.49
CA PRO A 116 3.10 -11.88 -0.08
C PRO A 116 4.27 -10.89 -0.16
N ILE A 117 4.86 -10.54 0.98
CA ILE A 117 6.20 -9.94 1.01
C ILE A 117 7.21 -11.08 0.76
N ILE A 118 7.95 -11.01 -0.33
CA ILE A 118 8.87 -12.07 -0.74
C ILE A 118 10.29 -11.66 -0.39
N VAL A 119 10.97 -12.52 0.36
CA VAL A 119 12.37 -12.37 0.78
C VAL A 119 13.23 -13.45 0.17
N LYS A 120 14.54 -13.25 0.15
CA LYS A 120 15.54 -14.26 -0.24
C LYS A 120 16.38 -14.66 0.97
N ASP A 121 16.72 -15.94 1.08
CA ASP A 121 17.78 -16.37 2.00
C ASP A 121 19.17 -16.26 1.36
N LYS A 122 20.22 -16.59 2.12
CA LYS A 122 21.62 -16.54 1.68
C LYS A 122 21.93 -17.44 0.48
N GLU A 123 21.14 -18.48 0.26
CA GLU A 123 21.26 -19.38 -0.88
C GLU A 123 20.44 -18.89 -2.09
N GLY A 124 19.82 -17.70 -2.01
CA GLY A 124 18.97 -17.11 -3.03
C GLY A 124 17.57 -17.73 -3.11
N ARG A 125 17.18 -18.59 -2.16
CA ARG A 125 15.86 -19.21 -2.17
C ARG A 125 14.84 -18.20 -1.70
N ARG A 126 13.76 -18.07 -2.46
CA ARG A 126 12.64 -17.17 -2.14
C ARG A 126 11.76 -17.78 -1.07
N LYS A 127 11.38 -16.96 -0.09
CA LYS A 127 10.39 -17.28 0.94
C LYS A 127 9.33 -16.19 0.99
N MET A 128 8.15 -16.57 1.46
CA MET A 128 7.01 -15.68 1.58
C MET A 128 6.78 -15.34 3.04
N MET A 129 6.91 -14.07 3.40
CA MET A 129 6.60 -13.59 4.74
C MET A 129 5.10 -13.36 4.87
N ARG A 130 4.51 -14.00 5.89
CA ARG A 130 3.15 -13.77 6.37
C ARG A 130 3.23 -13.03 7.71
N PHE A 131 3.02 -11.73 7.66
CA PHE A 131 2.81 -10.90 8.85
C PHE A 131 1.38 -11.05 9.37
N GLU A 132 1.21 -10.71 10.65
CA GLU A 132 -0.12 -10.59 11.24
C GLU A 132 -0.87 -9.40 10.63
N TRP A 133 -2.20 -9.43 10.75
CA TRP A 133 -3.08 -8.46 10.12
C TRP A 133 -4.31 -8.21 10.95
N ASN A 134 -4.61 -6.94 11.15
CA ASN A 134 -5.80 -6.47 11.85
C ASN A 134 -6.49 -5.33 11.08
N TYR A 135 -6.51 -5.43 9.75
CA TYR A 135 -7.30 -4.56 8.85
C TYR A 135 -7.00 -3.08 9.04
N VAL A 136 -5.72 -2.71 8.96
CA VAL A 136 -5.31 -1.31 9.04
C VAL A 136 -5.67 -0.65 10.39
N GLY A 137 -5.84 -1.46 11.44
CA GLY A 137 -6.13 -1.01 12.80
C GLY A 137 -7.62 -0.95 13.13
N ALA A 138 -8.48 -1.58 12.30
CA ALA A 138 -9.92 -1.64 12.52
C ALA A 138 -10.34 -2.34 13.83
N ASP A 139 -9.48 -3.20 14.41
CA ASP A 139 -9.93 -4.19 15.41
C ASP A 139 -9.15 -4.20 16.74
N PHE A 140 -8.83 -3.03 17.31
CA PHE A 140 -8.35 -2.99 18.71
C PHE A 140 -9.47 -3.05 19.75
N ILE A 141 -10.73 -2.90 19.34
CA ILE A 141 -11.86 -2.76 20.26
C ILE A 141 -12.44 -4.14 20.64
N HIS A 142 -12.17 -5.20 19.87
CA HIS A 142 -12.77 -6.53 20.11
C HIS A 142 -11.80 -7.73 19.87
N PRO A 143 -10.75 -7.88 20.70
CA PRO A 143 -9.62 -8.79 20.47
C PRO A 143 -9.90 -10.31 20.59
N ASP A 144 -11.16 -10.74 20.56
CA ASP A 144 -11.47 -12.18 20.60
C ASP A 144 -12.83 -12.55 19.99
N THR A 145 -13.15 -11.98 18.83
CA THR A 145 -14.42 -12.24 18.15
C THR A 145 -14.34 -13.48 17.25
N ALA A 146 -15.50 -14.09 16.97
CA ALA A 146 -15.61 -15.14 15.94
C ALA A 146 -15.21 -14.63 14.53
N TRP A 147 -15.27 -13.31 14.34
CA TRP A 147 -14.86 -12.59 13.14
C TRP A 147 -13.34 -12.63 12.93
N GLU A 148 -12.54 -12.25 13.94
CA GLU A 148 -11.06 -12.35 13.86
C GLU A 148 -10.59 -13.78 13.55
N ARG A 149 -11.15 -14.79 14.23
CA ARG A 149 -10.78 -16.20 13.97
C ARG A 149 -11.11 -16.67 12.55
N TYR A 150 -12.24 -16.23 12.00
CA TYR A 150 -12.61 -16.53 10.61
C TYR A 150 -11.64 -15.88 9.61
N GLN A 151 -11.20 -14.66 9.93
CA GLN A 151 -10.30 -13.86 9.11
C GLN A 151 -8.86 -14.41 9.10
N THR A 152 -8.30 -14.79 10.25
CA THR A 152 -6.98 -15.43 10.33
C THR A 152 -6.95 -16.72 9.50
N ARG A 153 -8.01 -17.52 9.56
CA ARG A 153 -8.13 -18.75 8.75
C ARG A 153 -8.20 -18.46 7.25
N THR A 154 -8.92 -17.42 6.85
CA THR A 154 -9.00 -16.98 5.46
C THR A 154 -7.62 -16.55 4.95
N ARG A 155 -6.85 -15.79 5.75
CA ARG A 155 -5.46 -15.43 5.41
C ARG A 155 -4.55 -16.65 5.31
N ASP A 156 -4.65 -17.61 6.22
CA ASP A 156 -3.84 -18.83 6.15
C ASP A 156 -4.12 -19.65 4.88
N GLN A 157 -5.40 -19.72 4.46
CA GLN A 157 -5.80 -20.34 3.20
C GLN A 157 -5.21 -19.59 2.01
N TYR A 158 -5.29 -18.26 2.00
CA TYR A 158 -4.68 -17.41 0.98
C TYR A 158 -3.16 -17.64 0.87
N PHE A 159 -2.41 -17.52 1.97
CA PHE A 159 -0.96 -17.72 1.94
C PHE A 159 -0.57 -19.17 1.56
N THR A 160 -1.36 -20.17 1.95
CA THR A 160 -1.15 -21.56 1.51
C THR A 160 -1.35 -21.70 0.00
N GLN A 161 -2.39 -21.06 -0.56
CA GLN A 161 -2.67 -21.07 -1.99
C GLN A 161 -1.57 -20.35 -2.77
N ILE A 162 -1.18 -19.14 -2.37
CA ILE A 162 -0.17 -18.36 -3.07
C ILE A 162 1.22 -18.98 -2.91
N GLY A 163 1.53 -19.58 -1.75
CA GLY A 163 2.75 -20.37 -1.54
C GLY A 163 2.84 -21.57 -2.49
N LYS A 164 1.73 -22.30 -2.71
CA LYS A 164 1.67 -23.38 -3.71
C LYS A 164 1.79 -22.85 -5.14
N LEU A 165 1.13 -21.74 -5.46
CA LEU A 165 1.18 -21.11 -6.79
C LEU A 165 2.61 -20.71 -7.17
N LEU A 166 3.37 -20.18 -6.22
CA LEU A 166 4.72 -19.65 -6.46
C LEU A 166 5.84 -20.64 -6.13
N ASP A 167 5.52 -21.82 -5.60
CA ASP A 167 6.46 -22.82 -5.07
C ASP A 167 7.40 -22.19 -4.01
N MET A 168 6.80 -21.66 -2.95
CA MET A 168 7.49 -20.94 -1.87
C MET A 168 7.06 -21.42 -0.49
N GLU A 169 8.03 -21.53 0.41
CA GLU A 169 7.79 -21.69 1.84
C GLU A 169 7.16 -20.42 2.41
N VAL A 170 6.11 -20.57 3.23
CA VAL A 170 5.51 -19.47 3.99
C VAL A 170 6.13 -19.43 5.38
N VAL A 171 6.73 -18.30 5.72
CA VAL A 171 7.33 -18.02 7.03
C VAL A 171 6.46 -16.99 7.75
N ARG A 172 6.14 -17.25 9.02
CA ARG A 172 5.28 -16.37 9.82
C ARG A 172 6.10 -15.40 10.66
N SER A 173 5.61 -14.18 10.79
CA SER A 173 6.11 -13.17 11.73
C SER A 173 4.96 -12.70 12.62
N PRO A 174 5.17 -12.52 13.94
CA PRO A 174 4.13 -12.04 14.86
C PRO A 174 3.86 -10.53 14.73
N LEU A 175 4.70 -9.80 13.99
CA LEU A 175 4.52 -8.38 13.75
C LEU A 175 3.28 -8.15 12.87
N VAL A 176 2.44 -7.17 13.23
CA VAL A 176 1.42 -6.66 12.31
C VAL A 176 2.11 -5.70 11.36
N LEU A 177 2.11 -6.00 10.06
CA LEU A 177 2.80 -5.20 9.05
C LEU A 177 2.10 -5.33 7.68
N GLU A 178 1.95 -4.20 7.01
CA GLU A 178 1.56 -4.13 5.60
C GLU A 178 2.74 -3.92 4.66
N GLY A 179 2.61 -4.39 3.42
CA GLY A 179 3.59 -4.05 2.38
C GLY A 179 3.63 -2.55 2.03
N GLY A 180 2.53 -1.80 2.21
CA GLY A 180 2.51 -0.34 2.00
C GLY A 180 3.03 0.47 3.19
N GLU A 181 3.14 -0.15 4.37
CA GLU A 181 3.65 0.47 5.60
C GLU A 181 5.18 0.58 5.60
N ILE A 182 5.87 -0.30 4.85
CA ILE A 182 7.33 -0.40 4.81
C ILE A 182 7.88 -0.18 3.41
N GLU A 183 8.98 0.57 3.33
CA GLU A 183 9.70 0.81 2.08
C GLU A 183 11.18 0.50 2.28
N THR A 184 11.78 -0.35 1.44
CA THR A 184 13.18 -0.77 1.60
C THR A 184 14.08 -0.31 0.45
N ASN A 185 15.35 -0.03 0.78
CA ASN A 185 16.37 0.21 -0.23
C ASN A 185 16.97 -1.08 -0.81
N GLY A 186 16.52 -2.25 -0.34
CA GLY A 186 17.01 -3.58 -0.75
C GLY A 186 18.42 -3.90 -0.28
N ALA A 187 18.99 -3.11 0.65
CA ALA A 187 20.34 -3.30 1.16
C ALA A 187 20.39 -3.35 2.70
N GLY A 188 19.24 -3.42 3.36
CA GLY A 188 19.15 -3.49 4.83
C GLY A 188 18.65 -2.20 5.49
N THR A 189 18.34 -1.14 4.72
CA THR A 189 17.61 0.02 5.24
C THR A 189 16.13 -0.05 4.87
N ALA A 190 15.26 0.32 5.80
CA ALA A 190 13.85 0.57 5.52
C ALA A 190 13.32 1.87 6.16
N LEU A 191 12.25 2.40 5.57
CA LEU A 191 11.42 3.47 6.11
C LEU A 191 10.15 2.85 6.70
N ILE A 192 9.75 3.29 7.89
CA ILE A 192 8.42 3.03 8.48
C ILE A 192 7.86 4.32 9.10
N VAL A 193 6.57 4.34 9.42
CA VAL A 193 5.88 5.51 9.98
C VAL A 193 5.40 5.23 11.39
N ASP A 194 5.93 5.94 12.38
CA ASP A 194 5.65 5.72 13.81
C ASP A 194 4.17 5.89 14.14
N SER A 195 3.50 6.91 13.62
CA SER A 195 2.06 7.13 13.89
C SER A 195 1.21 5.95 13.42
N PHE A 196 1.59 5.35 12.29
CA PHE A 196 0.91 4.19 11.75
C PHE A 196 1.28 2.95 12.54
N ASN A 197 2.57 2.63 12.67
CA ASN A 197 3.04 1.40 13.30
C ASN A 197 2.61 1.29 14.78
N ASN A 198 2.72 2.37 15.56
CA ASN A 198 2.36 2.35 16.98
C ASN A 198 0.86 2.10 17.22
N ARG A 199 0.00 2.52 16.29
CA ARG A 199 -1.44 2.20 16.35
C ARG A 199 -1.69 0.72 16.10
N ARG A 200 -0.80 0.03 15.37
CA ARG A 200 -0.95 -1.37 14.92
C ARG A 200 -0.23 -2.37 15.82
N ASN A 201 0.83 -1.91 16.46
CA ASN A 201 1.70 -2.69 17.33
C ASN A 201 1.86 -2.01 18.71
N PRO A 202 0.76 -1.61 19.41
CA PRO A 202 0.84 -0.75 20.61
C PRO A 202 1.54 -1.40 21.81
N PHE A 203 1.77 -2.71 21.77
CA PHE A 203 2.44 -3.48 22.82
C PHE A 203 3.90 -3.82 22.49
N PHE A 204 4.38 -3.48 21.28
CA PHE A 204 5.78 -3.63 20.91
C PHE A 204 6.52 -2.32 21.17
N THR A 205 7.74 -2.43 21.71
CA THR A 205 8.67 -1.28 21.72
C THR A 205 9.25 -1.11 20.32
N THR A 206 9.72 0.10 20.00
CA THR A 206 10.44 0.38 18.76
C THR A 206 11.57 -0.64 18.51
N HIS A 207 12.38 -0.93 19.54
CA HIS A 207 13.44 -1.93 19.44
C HIS A 207 12.93 -3.35 19.12
N ALA A 208 11.76 -3.74 19.64
CA ALA A 208 11.17 -5.03 19.33
C ALA A 208 10.65 -5.09 17.89
N VAL A 209 10.07 -3.99 17.39
CA VAL A 209 9.69 -3.86 15.97
C VAL A 209 10.92 -3.99 15.08
N ASP A 210 11.99 -3.24 15.35
CA ASP A 210 13.23 -3.27 14.58
C ASP A 210 13.85 -4.67 14.55
N SER A 211 13.89 -5.35 15.69
CA SER A 211 14.42 -6.71 15.79
C SER A 211 13.58 -7.70 14.98
N LEU A 212 12.25 -7.55 14.96
CA LEU A 212 11.36 -8.40 14.16
C LEU A 212 11.50 -8.10 12.66
N LEU A 213 11.72 -6.85 12.27
CA LEU A 213 12.00 -6.46 10.89
C LEU A 213 13.36 -7.01 10.43
N GLU A 214 14.39 -6.99 11.27
CA GLU A 214 15.68 -7.61 10.98
C GLU A 214 15.53 -9.12 10.75
N LEU A 215 14.86 -9.82 11.67
CA LEU A 215 14.65 -11.25 11.58
C LEU A 215 13.77 -11.67 10.40
N SER A 216 12.77 -10.86 10.05
CA SER A 216 11.76 -11.17 9.03
C SER A 216 12.19 -10.78 7.63
N LEU A 217 12.90 -9.65 7.49
CA LEU A 217 13.14 -8.97 6.21
C LEU A 217 14.61 -8.62 5.96
N GLY A 218 15.51 -8.83 6.93
CA GLY A 218 16.92 -8.44 6.82
C GLY A 218 17.19 -6.96 7.00
N ILE A 219 16.24 -6.21 7.56
CA ILE A 219 16.38 -4.77 7.77
C ILE A 219 17.19 -4.53 9.05
N THR A 220 18.44 -4.10 8.89
CA THR A 220 19.35 -3.79 10.00
C THR A 220 19.35 -2.31 10.37
N ASN A 221 18.74 -1.45 9.55
CA ASN A 221 18.67 -0.01 9.75
C ASN A 221 17.25 0.48 9.47
N VAL A 222 16.50 0.85 10.51
CA VAL A 222 15.12 1.33 10.39
C VAL A 222 15.10 2.84 10.58
N ILE A 223 14.51 3.57 9.63
CA ILE A 223 14.30 5.01 9.69
C ILE A 223 12.83 5.28 10.01
N HIS A 224 12.60 5.86 11.19
CA HIS A 224 11.27 6.11 11.74
C HIS A 224 10.77 7.51 11.40
N LEU A 225 9.98 7.60 10.33
CA LEU A 225 9.21 8.79 9.98
C LEU A 225 8.07 9.00 10.99
N ARG A 226 7.58 10.24 11.14
CA ARG A 226 6.62 10.55 12.21
C ARG A 226 5.18 10.30 11.80
N GLU A 227 4.71 11.04 10.81
CA GLU A 227 3.32 11.01 10.32
C GLU A 227 3.32 11.05 8.79
N GLY A 228 2.32 10.38 8.18
CA GLY A 228 2.08 10.47 6.73
C GLY A 228 1.26 11.68 6.32
N VAL A 229 0.86 11.72 5.05
CA VAL A 229 0.07 12.82 4.47
C VAL A 229 -1.31 12.94 5.10
N ALA A 230 -1.87 14.15 5.18
CA ALA A 230 -3.21 14.38 5.73
C ALA A 230 -4.32 13.84 4.82
N GLU A 231 -4.03 13.70 3.53
CA GLU A 231 -4.87 13.13 2.49
C GLU A 231 -5.14 11.63 2.66
N ASP A 232 -4.34 10.95 3.50
CA ASP A 232 -4.49 9.53 3.85
C ASP A 232 -4.88 9.38 5.35
N PRO A 233 -6.09 9.83 5.76
CA PRO A 233 -6.49 9.79 7.16
C PRO A 233 -6.69 8.34 7.63
N PRO A 234 -6.46 8.07 8.92
CA PRO A 234 -6.65 6.73 9.46
C PRO A 234 -8.13 6.33 9.44
N PRO A 235 -8.44 5.03 9.28
CA PRO A 235 -9.76 4.50 9.58
C PRO A 235 -10.25 5.01 10.94
N TRP A 236 -11.51 5.40 10.98
CA TRP A 236 -12.26 5.86 12.14
C TRP A 236 -11.94 7.30 12.55
N GLN A 237 -11.14 7.99 11.74
CA GLN A 237 -10.86 9.41 11.84
C GLN A 237 -10.86 10.06 10.44
N SER A 238 -11.88 9.74 9.63
CA SER A 238 -11.96 10.21 8.24
C SER A 238 -12.03 11.73 8.08
N ARG A 239 -12.38 12.52 9.11
CA ARG A 239 -12.42 13.98 9.01
C ARG A 239 -11.01 14.58 9.01
N ILE A 240 -10.64 15.20 7.90
CA ILE A 240 -9.33 15.85 7.73
C ILE A 240 -9.39 17.30 8.22
N SER A 241 -10.36 18.07 7.72
CA SER A 241 -10.52 19.49 8.06
C SER A 241 -11.94 19.99 7.78
N GLY A 242 -12.59 20.61 8.76
CA GLY A 242 -13.95 21.14 8.61
C GLY A 242 -14.95 20.07 8.14
N ASN A 243 -15.60 20.30 7.00
CA ASN A 243 -16.52 19.36 6.35
C ASN A 243 -15.84 18.49 5.26
N ILE A 244 -14.51 18.39 5.27
CA ILE A 244 -13.73 17.57 4.36
C ILE A 244 -13.34 16.26 5.04
N TYR A 245 -13.67 15.15 4.41
CA TYR A 245 -13.39 13.80 4.87
C TYR A 245 -12.60 13.04 3.81
N GLY A 246 -11.69 12.17 4.22
CA GLY A 246 -11.00 11.25 3.34
C GLY A 246 -11.30 9.79 3.68
N TYR A 247 -10.69 8.90 2.92
CA TYR A 247 -10.72 7.47 3.18
C TYR A 247 -9.34 6.92 2.87
N GLY A 248 -8.68 6.43 3.90
CA GLY A 248 -7.28 6.09 3.87
C GLY A 248 -6.93 5.04 4.89
N VAL A 249 -5.64 4.71 4.93
CA VAL A 249 -5.06 3.73 5.83
C VAL A 249 -4.42 4.41 7.04
N GLY A 250 -4.03 5.68 6.96
CA GLY A 250 -3.52 6.46 8.10
C GLY A 250 -2.05 6.80 8.03
N GLY A 251 -1.54 7.03 6.82
CA GLY A 251 -0.19 7.48 6.55
C GLY A 251 0.76 6.34 6.20
N HIS A 252 0.39 5.47 5.26
CA HIS A 252 1.34 4.51 4.69
C HIS A 252 2.53 5.24 4.05
N VAL A 253 3.72 4.65 4.15
CA VAL A 253 4.95 5.26 3.62
C VAL A 253 4.92 5.33 2.10
N ASP A 254 4.26 4.37 1.45
CA ASP A 254 4.18 4.29 0.00
C ASP A 254 3.40 5.44 -0.66
N GLU A 255 2.65 6.22 0.13
CA GLU A 255 1.98 7.43 -0.32
C GLU A 255 2.89 8.66 -0.29
N PHE A 256 4.04 8.65 0.40
CA PHE A 256 4.80 9.89 0.59
C PHE A 256 6.32 9.78 0.68
N ALA A 257 6.92 8.60 0.87
CA ALA A 257 8.36 8.44 0.86
C ALA A 257 8.78 7.10 0.22
N ARG A 258 9.57 7.17 -0.86
CA ARG A 258 9.93 5.98 -1.66
C ARG A 258 11.40 5.96 -2.04
N PHE A 259 12.08 4.83 -1.92
CA PHE A 259 13.40 4.65 -2.50
C PHE A 259 13.29 4.48 -4.02
N VAL A 260 14.19 5.13 -4.76
CA VAL A 260 14.32 4.95 -6.24
C VAL A 260 15.63 4.28 -6.62
N ASN A 261 16.55 4.20 -5.67
CA ASN A 261 17.78 3.43 -5.68
C ASN A 261 18.28 3.31 -4.23
N ARG A 262 19.46 2.72 -4.02
CA ARG A 262 19.99 2.42 -2.67
C ARG A 262 20.11 3.64 -1.74
N ASN A 263 20.31 4.85 -2.27
CA ASN A 263 20.61 6.05 -1.48
C ASN A 263 19.79 7.29 -1.83
N THR A 264 18.76 7.17 -2.69
CA THR A 264 17.92 8.30 -3.09
C THR A 264 16.47 8.03 -2.70
N ILE A 265 15.88 8.98 -1.99
CA ILE A 265 14.51 8.92 -1.48
C ILE A 265 13.71 10.05 -2.16
N LEU A 266 12.56 9.69 -2.72
CA LEU A 266 11.53 10.66 -3.10
C LEU A 266 10.70 10.99 -1.87
N LEU A 267 10.42 12.26 -1.62
CA LEU A 267 9.54 12.73 -0.55
C LEU A 267 8.43 13.61 -1.13
N ALA A 268 7.17 13.29 -0.85
CA ALA A 268 6.06 14.15 -1.22
C ALA A 268 6.16 15.47 -0.44
N MET A 269 6.09 16.60 -1.14
CA MET A 269 6.18 17.93 -0.54
C MET A 269 5.26 18.89 -1.28
N PRO A 270 4.18 19.41 -0.65
CA PRO A 270 3.41 20.51 -1.24
C PRO A 270 4.25 21.78 -1.27
N ALA A 271 4.00 22.66 -2.24
CA ALA A 271 4.70 23.95 -2.28
C ALA A 271 4.22 24.83 -1.12
N LYS A 272 5.15 25.61 -0.55
CA LYS A 272 4.87 26.43 0.64
C LYS A 272 3.73 27.43 0.39
N GLU A 273 3.62 27.97 -0.81
CA GLU A 273 2.58 28.92 -1.21
C GLU A 273 1.18 28.30 -1.18
N GLU A 274 1.07 26.98 -1.40
CA GLU A 274 -0.21 26.27 -1.35
C GLU A 274 -0.77 26.20 0.07
N THR A 275 0.10 26.17 1.07
CA THR A 275 -0.28 26.12 2.50
C THR A 275 -1.04 27.36 2.98
N LEU A 276 -0.97 28.47 2.23
CA LEU A 276 -1.67 29.72 2.56
C LEU A 276 -3.17 29.64 2.31
N ASN A 277 -3.60 28.79 1.37
CA ASN A 277 -4.99 28.71 0.91
C ASN A 277 -5.61 27.32 1.08
N ASP A 278 -4.79 26.29 1.33
CA ASP A 278 -5.24 24.92 1.49
C ASP A 278 -4.85 24.40 2.89
N PRO A 279 -5.82 24.25 3.82
CA PRO A 279 -5.54 23.79 5.17
C PRO A 279 -5.04 22.34 5.22
N ILE A 280 -5.35 21.52 4.22
CA ILE A 280 -4.91 20.12 4.16
C ILE A 280 -3.45 20.07 3.74
N LYS A 281 -3.09 20.79 2.67
CA LYS A 281 -1.69 20.94 2.26
C LYS A 281 -0.84 21.59 3.35
N LYS A 282 -1.39 22.47 4.18
CA LYS A 282 -0.70 23.02 5.34
C LYS A 282 -0.32 21.93 6.35
N ILE A 283 -1.27 21.08 6.76
CA ILE A 283 -1.00 19.96 7.68
C ILE A 283 0.06 19.03 7.07
N THR A 284 -0.10 18.69 5.79
CA THR A 284 0.85 17.81 5.10
C THR A 284 2.23 18.45 4.99
N TYR A 285 2.34 19.73 4.66
CA TYR A 285 3.62 20.45 4.64
C TYR A 285 4.34 20.38 6.00
N GLU A 286 3.62 20.65 7.09
CA GLU A 286 4.18 20.61 8.44
C GLU A 286 4.70 19.21 8.80
N ARG A 287 3.94 18.15 8.49
CA ARG A 287 4.37 16.76 8.68
C ARG A 287 5.57 16.38 7.81
N MET A 288 5.55 16.76 6.53
CA MET A 288 6.62 16.44 5.59
C MET A 288 7.91 17.19 5.89
N GLN A 289 7.85 18.41 6.45
CA GLN A 289 9.04 19.11 6.95
C GLN A 289 9.73 18.35 8.08
N VAL A 290 8.97 17.75 9.00
CA VAL A 290 9.53 16.90 10.07
C VAL A 290 10.19 15.66 9.45
N ASN A 291 9.52 14.99 8.52
CA ASN A 291 10.08 13.81 7.85
C ASN A 291 11.32 14.17 7.01
N TYR A 292 11.35 15.33 6.34
CA TYR A 292 12.51 15.82 5.61
C TYR A 292 13.73 16.00 6.53
N GLN A 293 13.53 16.55 7.73
CA GLN A 293 14.60 16.71 8.73
C GLN A 293 15.15 15.36 9.19
N ILE A 294 14.26 14.39 9.44
CA ILE A 294 14.65 13.01 9.81
C ILE A 294 15.48 12.38 8.70
N LEU A 295 14.96 12.40 7.46
CA LEU A 295 15.65 11.82 6.30
C LEU A 295 17.01 12.49 6.04
N SER A 296 17.10 13.81 6.22
CA SER A 296 18.35 14.58 6.02
C SER A 296 19.41 14.23 7.07
N ALA A 297 18.99 13.93 8.30
CA ALA A 297 19.87 13.51 9.38
C ALA A 297 20.21 12.01 9.34
N ALA A 298 19.37 11.20 8.70
CA ALA A 298 19.52 9.75 8.65
C ALA A 298 20.75 9.31 7.84
N ARG A 299 21.18 8.09 8.09
CA ARG A 299 22.22 7.39 7.32
C ARG A 299 21.71 6.01 6.93
N ASP A 300 22.24 5.49 5.83
CA ASP A 300 21.96 4.13 5.41
C ASP A 300 22.72 3.10 6.25
N GLN A 301 22.52 1.82 5.94
CA GLN A 301 23.18 0.69 6.59
C GLN A 301 24.72 0.77 6.60
N ASP A 302 25.32 1.55 5.69
CA ASP A 302 26.76 1.72 5.54
C ASP A 302 27.24 3.09 6.07
N GLY A 303 26.36 3.85 6.74
CA GLY A 303 26.67 5.15 7.31
C GLY A 303 26.68 6.30 6.29
N GLN A 304 26.17 6.12 5.08
CA GLN A 304 26.12 7.15 4.03
C GLN A 304 24.84 8.00 4.11
N PRO A 305 24.89 9.30 3.79
CA PRO A 305 23.71 10.14 3.73
C PRO A 305 22.83 9.83 2.51
N PHE A 306 21.55 10.18 2.60
CA PHE A 306 20.60 10.06 1.49
C PHE A 306 20.54 11.32 0.63
N THR A 307 20.29 11.14 -0.66
CA THR A 307 19.77 12.20 -1.53
C THR A 307 18.26 12.24 -1.41
N ILE A 308 17.69 13.39 -1.07
CA ILE A 308 16.24 13.58 -0.97
C ILE A 308 15.78 14.42 -2.16
N ILE A 309 14.80 13.90 -2.90
CA ILE A 309 14.17 14.62 -4.00
C ILE A 309 12.72 14.88 -3.63
N GLU A 310 12.37 16.15 -3.49
CA GLU A 310 10.99 16.56 -3.27
C GLU A 310 10.16 16.36 -4.54
N VAL A 311 8.99 15.76 -4.36
CA VAL A 311 8.00 15.51 -5.41
C VAL A 311 6.73 16.28 -5.03
N PRO A 312 6.17 17.10 -5.93
CA PRO A 312 4.99 17.89 -5.61
C PRO A 312 3.82 16.99 -5.24
N LEU A 313 2.92 17.44 -4.37
CA LEU A 313 1.63 16.77 -4.17
C LEU A 313 0.62 17.14 -5.26
N PRO A 314 -0.29 16.22 -5.64
CA PRO A 314 -1.38 16.52 -6.57
C PRO A 314 -2.23 17.72 -6.12
N ASP A 315 -2.88 18.39 -7.08
CA ASP A 315 -3.96 19.29 -6.70
C ASP A 315 -5.19 18.45 -6.42
N VAL A 316 -5.71 18.57 -5.21
CA VAL A 316 -6.84 17.78 -4.79
C VAL A 316 -8.02 18.71 -4.60
N ILE A 317 -9.07 18.48 -5.38
CA ILE A 317 -10.33 19.22 -5.25
C ILE A 317 -11.31 18.27 -4.56
N PRO A 318 -11.65 18.52 -3.28
CA PRO A 318 -12.66 17.71 -2.61
C PRO A 318 -13.98 17.76 -3.36
N GLU A 319 -14.56 16.60 -3.64
CA GLU A 319 -15.84 16.46 -4.35
C GLU A 319 -17.02 16.39 -3.37
N GLU A 320 -18.14 17.01 -3.71
CA GLU A 320 -19.35 16.86 -2.91
C GLU A 320 -19.95 15.47 -3.10
N ILE A 321 -20.14 14.75 -2.00
CA ILE A 321 -20.84 13.47 -1.98
C ILE A 321 -21.98 13.51 -0.99
N ARG A 322 -23.02 12.72 -1.26
CA ARG A 322 -24.09 12.49 -0.30
C ARG A 322 -23.78 11.26 0.55
N ILE A 323 -24.09 11.32 1.83
CA ILE A 323 -24.01 10.17 2.70
C ILE A 323 -25.10 9.19 2.31
N ASP A 324 -24.70 8.07 1.70
CA ASP A 324 -25.57 6.94 1.40
C ASP A 324 -24.93 5.66 1.95
N THR A 325 -25.61 5.02 2.91
CA THR A 325 -25.13 3.75 3.48
C THR A 325 -25.46 2.52 2.63
N THR A 326 -26.30 2.70 1.60
CA THR A 326 -26.74 1.63 0.70
C THR A 326 -25.87 1.51 -0.54
N ASP A 327 -25.24 2.61 -0.97
CA ASP A 327 -24.29 2.61 -2.06
C ASP A 327 -22.90 2.19 -1.57
N ARG A 328 -22.41 1.07 -2.11
CA ARG A 328 -21.09 0.50 -1.79
C ARG A 328 -19.99 1.00 -2.72
N SER A 329 -20.33 1.82 -3.72
CA SER A 329 -19.40 2.33 -4.72
C SER A 329 -18.70 3.63 -4.30
N HIS A 330 -19.12 4.24 -3.19
CA HIS A 330 -18.54 5.48 -2.67
C HIS A 330 -18.36 5.42 -1.13
N PRO A 331 -17.55 6.32 -0.53
CA PRO A 331 -17.08 6.18 0.85
C PRO A 331 -18.09 6.65 1.92
N GLY A 332 -19.32 6.99 1.52
CA GLY A 332 -20.30 7.63 2.42
C GLY A 332 -20.71 6.74 3.59
N ARG A 333 -20.78 5.42 3.36
CA ARG A 333 -21.01 4.44 4.43
C ARG A 333 -19.92 4.46 5.50
N PHE A 334 -18.65 4.54 5.08
CA PHE A 334 -17.50 4.53 6.02
C PHE A 334 -17.44 5.84 6.80
N ILE A 335 -17.60 6.98 6.12
CA ILE A 335 -17.62 8.29 6.76
C ILE A 335 -18.72 8.38 7.82
N ARG A 336 -19.92 7.84 7.54
CA ARG A 336 -21.01 7.80 8.53
C ARG A 336 -20.72 6.84 9.70
N SER A 337 -19.99 5.75 9.46
CA SER A 337 -19.56 4.86 10.55
C SER A 337 -18.64 5.58 11.54
N ASP A 338 -17.75 6.44 11.04
CA ASP A 338 -16.82 7.24 11.84
C ASP A 338 -17.53 8.37 12.59
N TYR A 339 -18.58 8.94 11.97
CA TYR A 339 -19.32 10.09 12.49
C TYR A 339 -20.83 9.81 12.49
N PRO A 340 -21.37 9.14 13.53
CA PRO A 340 -22.78 8.73 13.61
C PRO A 340 -23.81 9.87 13.56
N ASP A 341 -23.37 11.10 13.84
CA ASP A 341 -24.21 12.31 13.75
C ASP A 341 -24.56 12.67 12.29
N LEU A 342 -23.77 12.20 11.32
CA LEU A 342 -24.09 12.35 9.89
C LEU A 342 -25.25 11.43 9.51
N LYS A 343 -26.24 12.00 8.82
CA LYS A 343 -27.47 11.34 8.43
C LYS A 343 -27.46 10.92 6.97
N GLN A 344 -28.28 9.93 6.64
CA GLN A 344 -28.57 9.58 5.26
C GLN A 344 -29.02 10.82 4.49
N GLY A 345 -28.35 11.11 3.37
CA GLY A 345 -28.66 12.23 2.50
C GLY A 345 -27.91 13.53 2.80
N ASP A 346 -27.17 13.62 3.92
CA ASP A 346 -26.30 14.76 4.24
C ASP A 346 -25.19 14.90 3.18
N THR A 347 -24.74 16.14 2.93
CA THR A 347 -23.66 16.41 1.97
C THR A 347 -22.35 16.68 2.70
N VAL A 348 -21.30 15.96 2.31
CA VAL A 348 -19.93 16.16 2.78
C VAL A 348 -19.00 16.37 1.60
N ARG A 349 -17.81 16.91 1.85
CA ARG A 349 -16.77 17.01 0.84
C ARG A 349 -15.80 15.86 1.02
N PHE A 350 -15.67 15.01 0.01
CA PHE A 350 -14.77 13.85 0.03
C PHE A 350 -13.45 14.16 -0.67
N LEU A 351 -12.36 13.76 -0.04
CA LEU A 351 -11.00 13.85 -0.55
C LEU A 351 -10.42 12.44 -0.71
N PRO A 352 -10.20 11.95 -1.93
CA PRO A 352 -9.51 10.68 -2.12
C PRO A 352 -8.03 10.81 -1.71
N ALA A 353 -7.45 9.73 -1.19
CA ALA A 353 -6.01 9.64 -0.94
C ALA A 353 -5.27 9.64 -2.28
N VAL A 354 -4.55 10.72 -2.59
CA VAL A 354 -3.85 10.89 -3.86
C VAL A 354 -2.39 11.21 -3.64
N SER A 355 -1.54 10.57 -4.42
CA SER A 355 -0.10 10.80 -4.41
C SER A 355 0.51 10.47 -5.76
N TYR A 356 1.58 11.17 -6.15
CA TYR A 356 2.45 10.73 -7.24
C TYR A 356 3.42 9.61 -6.82
N LEU A 357 3.60 9.41 -5.51
CA LEU A 357 4.51 8.41 -4.97
C LEU A 357 3.88 7.00 -4.88
N ASN A 358 2.58 6.88 -5.11
CA ASN A 358 1.90 5.60 -5.29
C ASN A 358 2.06 5.03 -6.71
N TYR A 359 3.30 5.03 -7.22
CA TYR A 359 3.70 4.52 -8.54
C TYR A 359 4.19 3.08 -8.45
N ILE A 360 4.34 2.42 -9.61
CA ILE A 360 4.95 1.09 -9.70
C ILE A 360 6.15 1.10 -10.62
N ILE A 361 7.21 0.41 -10.19
CA ILE A 361 8.40 0.12 -11.00
C ILE A 361 8.27 -1.33 -11.49
N LEU A 362 8.51 -1.54 -12.77
CA LEU A 362 8.62 -2.84 -13.43
C LEU A 362 9.98 -2.94 -14.14
N ASN A 363 10.27 -4.06 -14.78
CA ASN A 363 11.58 -4.35 -15.39
C ASN A 363 12.02 -3.24 -16.38
N ASP A 364 11.14 -2.85 -17.29
CA ASP A 364 11.39 -1.89 -18.37
C ASP A 364 10.39 -0.72 -18.40
N LEU A 365 9.52 -0.63 -17.39
CA LEU A 365 8.39 0.30 -17.33
C LEU A 365 8.26 0.90 -15.92
N VAL A 366 7.93 2.19 -15.84
CA VAL A 366 7.44 2.84 -14.62
C VAL A 366 6.09 3.46 -14.93
N ILE A 367 5.08 3.12 -14.14
CA ILE A 367 3.75 3.72 -14.24
C ILE A 367 3.59 4.68 -13.07
N ILE A 368 3.49 5.97 -13.38
CA ILE A 368 3.29 7.03 -12.40
C ILE A 368 1.86 7.59 -12.50
N PRO A 369 1.25 7.99 -11.37
CA PRO A 369 0.03 8.78 -11.36
C PRO A 369 0.10 10.05 -12.20
N LYS A 370 -1.05 10.44 -12.76
CA LYS A 370 -1.34 11.80 -13.24
C LYS A 370 -2.72 12.25 -12.79
N TYR A 371 -2.86 13.55 -12.54
CA TYR A 371 -4.08 14.13 -11.98
C TYR A 371 -4.64 15.29 -12.81
N ASN A 372 -3.98 15.70 -13.89
CA ASN A 372 -4.55 16.65 -14.82
C ASN A 372 -5.79 16.08 -15.51
N ARG A 373 -6.92 16.73 -15.30
CA ARG A 373 -8.21 16.41 -15.90
C ARG A 373 -8.82 17.63 -16.58
N ALA A 374 -9.67 17.40 -17.58
CA ALA A 374 -10.39 18.48 -18.23
C ALA A 374 -11.22 19.28 -17.19
N GLY A 375 -11.05 20.60 -17.18
CA GLY A 375 -11.68 21.48 -16.18
C GLY A 375 -11.00 21.50 -14.80
N GLY A 376 -9.88 20.77 -14.63
CA GLY A 376 -9.02 20.87 -13.45
C GLY A 376 -8.14 22.12 -13.44
N PRO A 377 -7.41 22.38 -12.34
CA PRO A 377 -6.54 23.53 -12.25
C PRO A 377 -5.31 23.35 -13.14
N ALA A 378 -4.85 24.43 -13.79
CA ALA A 378 -3.70 24.39 -14.70
C ALA A 378 -2.42 23.89 -14.02
N SER A 379 -2.29 24.07 -12.71
CA SER A 379 -1.20 23.56 -11.88
C SER A 379 -1.11 22.04 -11.89
N SER A 380 -2.21 21.31 -12.11
CA SER A 380 -2.17 19.84 -12.16
C SER A 380 -1.36 19.34 -13.35
N GLY A 381 -1.57 19.93 -14.53
CA GLY A 381 -0.76 19.59 -15.72
C GLY A 381 0.72 19.95 -15.57
N GLN A 382 1.02 21.06 -14.86
CA GLN A 382 2.41 21.44 -14.58
C GLN A 382 3.09 20.45 -13.62
N LYS A 383 2.38 20.01 -12.57
CA LYS A 383 2.85 19.00 -11.62
C LYS A 383 3.03 17.64 -12.29
N ASP A 384 2.06 17.19 -13.09
CA ASP A 384 2.18 15.94 -13.87
C ASP A 384 3.46 15.93 -14.72
N GLU A 385 3.74 17.02 -15.44
CA GLU A 385 4.94 17.15 -16.27
C GLU A 385 6.23 17.26 -15.44
N GLN A 386 6.20 17.96 -14.30
CA GLN A 386 7.33 18.01 -13.37
C GLN A 386 7.68 16.61 -12.86
N VAL A 387 6.68 15.85 -12.40
CA VAL A 387 6.85 14.48 -11.90
C VAL A 387 7.38 13.59 -13.02
N LYS A 388 6.81 13.65 -14.23
CA LYS A 388 7.30 12.90 -15.38
C LYS A 388 8.78 13.18 -15.67
N ARG A 389 9.23 14.43 -15.58
CA ARG A 389 10.65 14.80 -15.76
C ARG A 389 11.55 14.22 -14.67
N ILE A 390 11.10 14.22 -13.41
CA ILE A 390 11.81 13.59 -12.29
C ILE A 390 12.02 12.11 -12.59
N PHE A 391 10.95 11.39 -12.90
CA PHE A 391 11.01 9.94 -13.18
C PHE A 391 11.79 9.59 -14.45
N THR A 392 11.70 10.42 -15.49
CA THR A 392 12.49 10.23 -16.73
C THR A 392 13.99 10.33 -16.45
N ARG A 393 14.40 11.24 -15.54
CA ARG A 393 15.80 11.38 -15.13
C ARG A 393 16.26 10.22 -14.24
N LEU A 394 15.40 9.75 -13.35
CA LEU A 394 15.71 8.67 -12.40
C LEU A 394 15.78 7.30 -13.07
N PHE A 395 14.96 7.06 -14.09
CA PHE A 395 14.86 5.79 -14.77
C PHE A 395 15.05 5.93 -16.29
N PRO A 396 16.23 6.38 -16.77
CA PRO A 396 16.46 6.68 -18.18
C PRO A 396 16.36 5.45 -19.10
N ALA A 397 16.51 4.24 -18.53
CA ALA A 397 16.39 2.98 -19.26
C ALA A 397 14.97 2.38 -19.24
N LYS A 398 14.02 2.99 -18.51
CA LYS A 398 12.64 2.50 -18.42
C LYS A 398 11.70 3.44 -19.16
N LYS A 399 10.67 2.89 -19.79
CA LYS A 399 9.56 3.67 -20.33
C LYS A 399 8.78 4.30 -19.17
N ILE A 400 8.48 5.58 -19.25
CA ILE A 400 7.64 6.27 -18.26
C ILE A 400 6.24 6.47 -18.82
N ILE A 401 5.23 5.96 -18.12
CA ILE A 401 3.82 6.10 -18.50
C ILE A 401 3.07 6.80 -17.36
N GLN A 402 2.20 7.74 -17.74
CA GLN A 402 1.31 8.40 -16.80
C GLN A 402 -0.13 7.93 -17.00
N LEU A 403 -0.74 7.38 -15.95
CA LEU A 403 -2.12 6.92 -15.93
C LEU A 403 -2.91 7.63 -14.83
N ASP A 404 -4.22 7.77 -15.03
CA ASP A 404 -5.12 8.36 -14.04
C ASP A 404 -5.54 7.30 -13.01
N PRO A 405 -5.09 7.38 -11.74
CA PRO A 405 -5.41 6.39 -10.72
C PRO A 405 -6.71 6.70 -9.98
N THR A 406 -7.41 7.78 -10.32
CA THR A 406 -8.49 8.34 -9.50
C THR A 406 -9.51 7.28 -9.12
N GLY A 407 -9.88 6.38 -10.04
CA GLY A 407 -10.77 5.26 -9.74
C GLY A 407 -10.36 4.41 -8.53
N LEU A 408 -9.07 4.11 -8.37
CA LEU A 408 -8.51 3.43 -7.20
C LEU A 408 -8.49 4.35 -5.97
N ASN A 409 -8.08 5.61 -6.13
CA ASN A 409 -7.98 6.55 -5.01
C ASN A 409 -9.33 6.78 -4.30
N TYR A 410 -10.45 6.68 -5.02
CA TYR A 410 -11.80 6.77 -4.43
C TYR A 410 -12.14 5.65 -3.45
N VAL A 411 -11.51 4.49 -3.60
CA VAL A 411 -11.76 3.29 -2.80
C VAL A 411 -10.56 2.92 -1.92
N GLY A 412 -9.53 3.76 -1.89
CA GLY A 412 -8.30 3.61 -1.12
C GLY A 412 -7.09 3.21 -1.97
N GLY A 413 -6.02 4.00 -1.84
CA GLY A 413 -4.71 3.74 -2.45
C GLY A 413 -4.60 4.06 -3.94
N GLY A 414 -3.46 3.75 -4.55
CA GLY A 414 -3.19 3.95 -5.99
C GLY A 414 -2.57 2.71 -6.66
N PHE A 415 -1.72 2.91 -7.67
CA PHE A 415 -1.14 1.78 -8.41
C PHE A 415 -0.28 0.86 -7.53
N HIS A 416 0.48 1.44 -6.60
CA HIS A 416 1.33 0.67 -5.71
C HIS A 416 0.52 -0.18 -4.74
N CYS A 417 -0.51 0.39 -4.13
CA CYS A 417 -1.39 -0.32 -3.18
C CYS A 417 -2.09 -1.52 -3.84
N TRP A 418 -2.46 -1.38 -5.11
CA TRP A 418 -3.21 -2.40 -5.84
C TRP A 418 -2.34 -3.47 -6.49
N THR A 419 -1.01 -3.40 -6.32
CA THR A 419 -0.07 -4.36 -6.91
C THR A 419 0.95 -4.89 -5.91
N GLN A 420 1.49 -6.08 -6.17
CA GLN A 420 2.56 -6.69 -5.37
C GLN A 420 3.55 -7.40 -6.30
N GLN A 421 4.82 -7.01 -6.27
CA GLN A 421 5.84 -7.61 -7.12
C GLN A 421 6.23 -9.01 -6.66
N VAL A 422 6.61 -9.86 -7.63
CA VAL A 422 7.27 -11.15 -7.39
C VAL A 422 8.69 -11.04 -7.93
N PRO A 423 9.73 -10.97 -7.08
CA PRO A 423 11.11 -10.87 -7.55
C PRO A 423 11.53 -12.13 -8.31
N VAL A 424 12.48 -11.99 -9.25
CA VAL A 424 13.11 -13.15 -9.92
C VAL A 424 13.75 -14.10 -8.91
N LYS A 425 13.88 -15.39 -9.27
CA LYS A 425 14.58 -16.39 -8.45
C LYS A 425 15.99 -15.90 -8.12
#